data_AF-A0A0M9FVA0-F1
#
_entry.id   AF-A0A0M9FVA0-F1
#
_cell.length_a   1.000
_cell.length_b   1.000
_cell.length_c   1.000
_cell.angle_alpha   90.00
_cell.angle_beta   90.00
_cell.angle_gamma   90.00
#
_symmetry.space_group_name_H-M   'P 1'
#
loop_
_entity.id
_entity.type
_entity.pdbx_description
1 polymer ?
#
loop_
_entity_poly.entity_id
_entity_poly.type
_entity_poly.pdbx_seq_one_letter_code
_entity_poly.pdbx_strand_id
1 'polypeptide(L)'
;MLRLGAVLRVAPTSASAPQALPPPPLKVVVLTMIPNGGAVAAALRILGYSPYTFEDSLRKGHLLTHPQEWMSVLRHEKPFSFDILKIPHVPEKTHGEKKRQQHPTGASPSPQRYYDALVGPPATIAFEAILKECPRSTRVVLVEEVDKLAWEKDMDQWLRPLAARCEQSTRWWQDSCLHTMLLDMVDLRRALIAPADLRKGRRMRPLPTSSAAMTAQNVPLAQQQATLRLAGALDLFEQHVKELVPSERLLVFRVEDGWQPLCDFLQRPVPTSVSSSSPPSAASDAVTAPREPIPFPVNSNGSDVLSFVDQGVQKANAIVLLIMLSAAALGLLLLGSFRDELRDFYRDYRDYVYRDFEPYLEEERRIWEAGEEPKMTTHKALFIAKKSSQRFGEVYEKEGGAARSMSGVLRRFAGIAAEEPTEHGEKMW
;
A
#
# COMPACT_ATOMS: atom_id res chain seq x y z
N MET A 1 44.68 21.65 19.31
CA MET A 1 43.71 22.00 18.26
C MET A 1 42.32 21.87 18.84
N LEU A 2 41.65 23.02 19.01
CA LEU A 2 40.46 23.22 19.82
C LEU A 2 39.18 22.77 19.08
N ARG A 3 38.32 22.03 19.79
CA ARG A 3 36.93 21.75 19.43
C ARG A 3 36.07 22.95 19.85
N LEU A 4 35.42 23.62 18.90
CA LEU A 4 34.33 24.55 19.19
C LEU A 4 33.02 23.77 19.34
N GLY A 5 32.50 23.74 20.57
CA GLY A 5 31.13 23.35 20.86
C GLY A 5 30.22 24.58 20.78
N ALA A 6 29.20 24.53 19.93
CA ALA A 6 28.11 25.50 19.95
C ALA A 6 27.03 25.02 20.92
N VAL A 7 26.92 25.71 22.06
CA VAL A 7 25.85 25.52 23.05
C VAL A 7 24.65 26.33 22.59
N LEU A 8 23.65 25.68 22.00
CA LEU A 8 22.31 26.26 21.83
C LEU A 8 21.52 26.02 23.13
N ARG A 9 21.43 27.07 23.95
CA ARG A 9 20.49 27.13 25.08
C ARG A 9 19.07 27.07 24.55
N VAL A 10 18.38 25.96 24.77
CA VAL A 10 16.93 25.86 24.62
C VAL A 10 16.31 26.39 25.92
N ALA A 11 15.53 27.47 25.80
CA ALA A 11 14.73 28.03 26.89
C ALA A 11 13.59 27.07 27.27
N PRO A 12 13.18 26.97 28.55
CA PRO A 12 12.07 26.14 28.95
C PRO A 12 10.75 26.88 28.66
N THR A 13 10.16 26.64 27.49
CA THR A 13 8.76 27.01 27.26
C THR A 13 7.85 25.98 27.94
N SER A 14 7.50 26.28 29.20
CA SER A 14 6.31 25.74 29.84
C SER A 14 5.08 26.31 29.14
N ALA A 15 4.56 25.58 28.18
CA ALA A 15 3.20 25.75 27.70
C ALA A 15 2.48 24.43 27.95
N SER A 16 1.68 24.42 29.02
CA SER A 16 0.71 23.38 29.33
C SER A 16 -0.19 23.15 28.11
N ALA A 17 0.12 22.14 27.30
CA ALA A 17 -0.86 21.58 26.39
C ALA A 17 -2.07 21.13 27.22
N PRO A 18 -3.32 21.39 26.80
CA PRO A 18 -4.48 20.85 27.49
C PRO A 18 -4.32 19.33 27.53
N GLN A 19 -4.30 18.75 28.73
CA GLN A 19 -4.25 17.30 28.91
C GLN A 19 -5.45 16.71 28.18
N ALA A 20 -5.21 16.08 27.03
CA ALA A 20 -6.23 15.33 26.34
C ALA A 20 -6.74 14.25 27.31
N LEU A 21 -8.05 14.24 27.58
CA LEU A 21 -8.68 13.18 28.36
C LEU A 21 -8.25 11.83 27.79
N PRO A 22 -7.88 10.85 28.64
CA PRO A 22 -7.50 9.53 28.16
C PRO A 22 -8.64 8.93 27.33
N PRO A 23 -8.33 8.19 26.25
CA PRO A 23 -9.36 7.58 25.43
C PRO A 23 -10.26 6.69 26.28
N PRO A 24 -11.57 6.63 25.97
CA PRO A 24 -12.49 5.77 26.71
C PRO A 24 -12.04 4.30 26.60
N PRO A 25 -12.22 3.49 27.66
CA PRO A 25 -11.76 2.12 27.67
C PRO A 25 -12.50 1.29 26.61
N LEU A 26 -11.76 0.43 25.92
CA LEU A 26 -12.32 -0.56 25.02
C LEU A 26 -13.23 -1.51 25.81
N LYS A 27 -14.45 -1.75 25.32
CA LYS A 27 -15.45 -2.55 26.06
C LYS A 27 -15.48 -3.99 25.61
N VAL A 28 -15.35 -4.23 24.29
CA VAL A 28 -15.53 -5.55 23.68
C VAL A 28 -14.46 -5.82 22.64
N VAL A 29 -13.89 -7.02 22.67
CA VAL A 29 -13.03 -7.55 21.61
C VAL A 29 -13.69 -8.80 21.04
N VAL A 30 -13.99 -8.78 19.74
CA VAL A 30 -14.56 -9.93 19.02
C VAL A 30 -13.48 -10.56 18.16
N LEU A 31 -13.12 -11.79 18.52
CA LEU A 31 -12.14 -12.62 17.86
C LEU A 31 -12.87 -13.51 16.85
N THR A 32 -12.76 -13.15 15.58
CA THR A 32 -13.34 -13.88 14.45
C THR A 32 -12.41 -13.73 13.26
N MET A 33 -12.29 -14.77 12.44
CA MET A 33 -11.49 -14.67 11.22
C MET A 33 -12.26 -14.07 10.04
N ILE A 34 -13.55 -13.79 10.22
CA ILE A 34 -14.38 -13.16 9.20
C ILE A 34 -14.00 -11.67 9.10
N PRO A 35 -13.57 -11.18 7.92
CA PRO A 35 -13.33 -9.76 7.70
C PRO A 35 -14.60 -8.96 8.00
N ASN A 36 -14.44 -7.81 8.66
CA ASN A 36 -15.54 -7.01 9.18
C ASN A 36 -16.46 -7.67 10.23
N GLY A 37 -16.19 -8.91 10.64
CA GLY A 37 -16.90 -9.57 11.75
C GLY A 37 -18.28 -10.12 11.46
N GLY A 38 -18.67 -10.21 10.18
CA GLY A 38 -19.93 -10.81 9.74
C GLY A 38 -21.15 -10.31 10.52
N ALA A 39 -21.99 -11.27 10.95
CA ALA A 39 -23.20 -10.98 11.71
C ALA A 39 -22.94 -10.32 13.07
N VAL A 40 -21.84 -10.66 13.74
CA VAL A 40 -21.55 -10.16 15.09
C VAL A 40 -21.24 -8.67 15.09
N ALA A 41 -20.54 -8.16 14.07
CA ALA A 41 -20.31 -6.73 13.94
C ALA A 41 -21.62 -5.95 13.74
N ALA A 42 -22.55 -6.49 12.93
CA ALA A 42 -23.87 -5.90 12.78
C ALA A 42 -24.67 -5.96 14.10
N ALA A 43 -24.59 -7.08 14.82
CA ALA A 43 -25.27 -7.26 16.10
C ALA A 43 -24.78 -6.25 17.15
N LEU A 44 -23.46 -6.03 17.23
CA LEU A 44 -22.86 -5.02 18.11
C LEU A 44 -23.35 -3.60 17.79
N ARG A 45 -23.49 -3.25 16.51
CA ARG A 45 -24.05 -1.94 16.11
C ARG A 45 -25.49 -1.77 16.58
N ILE A 46 -26.32 -2.81 16.46
CA ILE A 46 -27.70 -2.80 16.97
C ILE A 46 -27.73 -2.65 18.50
N LEU A 47 -26.78 -3.27 19.22
CA LEU A 47 -26.61 -3.11 20.67
C LEU A 47 -26.01 -1.76 21.10
N GLY A 48 -25.74 -0.86 20.15
CA GLY A 48 -25.24 0.50 20.40
C GLY A 48 -23.72 0.61 20.56
N TYR A 49 -22.96 -0.42 20.18
CA TYR A 49 -21.50 -0.35 20.11
C TYR A 49 -21.04 0.24 18.76
N SER A 50 -19.85 0.82 18.76
CA SER A 50 -19.14 1.32 17.58
C SER A 50 -17.94 0.41 17.30
N PRO A 51 -18.12 -0.67 16.51
CA PRO A 51 -17.04 -1.61 16.22
C PRO A 51 -16.06 -1.03 15.20
N TYR A 52 -14.78 -1.10 15.51
CA TYR A 52 -13.68 -0.95 14.56
C TYR A 52 -13.54 -2.25 13.77
N THR A 53 -13.62 -2.16 12.45
CA THR A 53 -13.51 -3.32 11.56
C THR A 53 -12.35 -3.21 10.58
N PHE A 54 -12.07 -4.29 9.84
CA PHE A 54 -11.05 -4.28 8.79
C PHE A 54 -11.20 -3.11 7.82
N GLU A 55 -12.41 -2.83 7.36
CA GLU A 55 -12.69 -1.72 6.46
C GLU A 55 -12.28 -0.35 7.01
N ASP A 56 -12.38 -0.13 8.33
CA ASP A 56 -11.93 1.11 8.99
C ASP A 56 -10.41 1.28 8.97
N SER A 57 -9.64 0.20 8.76
CA SER A 57 -8.19 0.27 8.52
C SER A 57 -7.84 0.82 7.13
N LEU A 58 -8.80 0.81 6.20
CA LEU A 58 -8.57 1.17 4.80
C LEU A 58 -9.27 2.48 4.41
N ARG A 59 -10.48 2.70 4.91
CA ARG A 59 -11.31 3.87 4.55
C ARG A 59 -10.94 5.11 5.37
N LYS A 60 -11.58 6.24 5.05
CA LYS A 60 -11.52 7.50 5.83
C LYS A 60 -10.11 8.10 5.99
N GLY A 61 -9.21 7.88 5.04
CA GLY A 61 -7.84 8.42 5.06
C GLY A 61 -6.84 7.56 5.84
N HIS A 62 -7.25 6.39 6.33
CA HIS A 62 -6.41 5.52 7.16
C HIS A 62 -5.52 4.55 6.39
N LEU A 63 -5.68 4.43 5.06
CA LEU A 63 -4.96 3.49 4.20
C LEU A 63 -3.43 3.53 4.37
N LEU A 64 -2.87 4.69 4.69
CA LEU A 64 -1.43 4.88 4.87
C LEU A 64 -0.97 4.71 6.34
N THR A 65 -1.86 4.93 7.31
CA THR A 65 -1.50 4.99 8.73
C THR A 65 -1.85 3.71 9.47
N HIS A 66 -3.10 3.24 9.35
CA HIS A 66 -3.58 2.09 10.12
C HIS A 66 -2.88 0.79 9.73
N PRO A 67 -2.66 0.47 8.43
CA PRO A 67 -1.95 -0.76 8.09
C PRO A 67 -0.51 -0.78 8.60
N GLN A 68 0.17 0.37 8.61
CA GLN A 68 1.51 0.48 9.17
C GLN A 68 1.50 0.26 10.70
N GLU A 69 0.59 0.91 11.42
CA GLU A 69 0.44 0.73 12.87
C GLU A 69 0.11 -0.72 13.23
N TRP A 70 -0.84 -1.35 12.52
CA TRP A 70 -1.17 -2.76 12.72
C TRP A 70 0.02 -3.67 12.45
N MET A 71 0.79 -3.42 11.39
CA MET A 71 1.99 -4.20 11.12
C MET A 71 3.04 -4.07 12.22
N SER A 72 3.27 -2.88 12.77
CA SER A 72 4.20 -2.71 13.88
C SER A 72 3.73 -3.43 15.16
N VAL A 73 2.41 -3.49 15.40
CA VAL A 73 1.85 -4.28 16.51
C VAL A 73 2.01 -5.79 16.26
N LEU A 74 1.68 -6.28 15.06
CA LEU A 74 1.77 -7.70 14.68
C LEU A 74 3.21 -8.24 14.67
N ARG A 75 4.17 -7.36 14.34
CA ARG A 75 5.61 -7.67 14.40
C ARG A 75 6.21 -7.49 15.79
N HIS A 76 5.40 -7.08 16.78
CA HIS A 76 5.84 -6.76 18.14
C HIS A 76 6.92 -5.67 18.21
N GLU A 77 6.93 -4.76 17.23
CA GLU A 77 7.83 -3.60 17.21
C GLU A 77 7.33 -2.50 18.16
N LYS A 78 6.02 -2.45 18.40
CA LYS A 78 5.34 -1.44 19.24
C LYS A 78 4.18 -2.07 20.02
N PRO A 79 3.89 -1.62 21.26
CA PRO A 79 2.65 -1.99 21.95
C PRO A 79 1.42 -1.43 21.23
N PHE A 80 0.25 -2.03 21.49
CA PHE A 80 -1.02 -1.55 20.93
C PHE A 80 -1.36 -0.16 21.47
N SER A 81 -1.70 0.80 20.60
CA SER A 81 -2.16 2.13 21.01
C SER A 81 -3.63 2.33 20.70
N PHE A 82 -4.39 2.84 21.67
CA PHE A 82 -5.79 3.24 21.52
C PHE A 82 -5.99 4.44 20.57
N ASP A 83 -4.91 5.11 20.13
CA ASP A 83 -5.00 6.18 19.15
C ASP A 83 -5.58 5.72 17.82
N ILE A 84 -5.37 4.45 17.45
CA ILE A 84 -5.93 3.85 16.23
C ILE A 84 -7.47 3.75 16.28
N LEU A 85 -8.07 3.91 17.47
CA LEU A 85 -9.52 3.87 17.67
C LEU A 85 -10.18 5.25 17.59
N LYS A 86 -9.42 6.30 17.26
CA LYS A 86 -9.98 7.63 17.02
C LYS A 86 -10.82 7.62 15.75
N ILE A 87 -12.08 8.04 15.86
CA ILE A 87 -12.94 8.22 14.70
C ILE A 87 -12.61 9.59 14.07
N PRO A 88 -12.27 9.66 12.77
CA PRO A 88 -12.02 10.93 12.10
C PRO A 88 -13.23 11.84 12.17
N HIS A 89 -13.02 13.12 12.46
CA HIS A 89 -14.04 14.15 12.28
C HIS A 89 -14.30 14.33 10.78
N VAL A 90 -15.38 13.74 10.28
CA VAL A 90 -15.90 14.10 8.96
C VAL A 90 -16.68 15.39 9.14
N PRO A 91 -16.26 16.53 8.56
CA PRO A 91 -17.10 17.71 8.53
C PRO A 91 -18.36 17.33 7.75
N GLU A 92 -19.50 17.39 8.44
CA GLU A 92 -20.80 17.06 7.89
C GLU A 92 -21.05 17.95 6.66
N LYS A 93 -20.88 17.40 5.45
CA LYS A 93 -21.34 18.09 4.24
C LYS A 93 -22.85 17.96 4.23
N THR A 94 -23.53 18.88 4.91
CA THR A 94 -24.98 19.05 4.84
C THR A 94 -25.32 19.44 3.39
N HIS A 95 -25.68 18.46 2.57
CA HIS A 95 -26.33 18.72 1.30
C HIS A 95 -27.77 19.17 1.61
N GLY A 96 -28.01 20.47 1.46
CA GLY A 96 -29.34 21.05 1.34
C GLY A 96 -29.93 21.64 2.62
N GLU A 97 -29.62 22.91 2.88
CA GLU A 97 -30.64 23.97 3.04
C GLU A 97 -29.95 25.33 3.17
N LYS A 98 -30.24 26.25 2.24
CA LYS A 98 -29.87 27.66 2.37
C LYS A 98 -30.71 28.26 3.50
N LYS A 99 -30.17 28.33 4.72
CA LYS A 99 -30.69 29.23 5.77
C LYS A 99 -29.64 30.25 6.19
N ARG A 100 -29.97 31.50 5.83
CA ARG A 100 -29.58 32.81 6.37
C ARG A 100 -28.43 32.86 7.38
N GLN A 101 -27.44 33.66 7.01
CA GLN A 101 -26.40 34.23 7.87
C GLN A 101 -26.95 34.67 9.24
N GLN A 102 -26.48 34.00 10.28
CA GLN A 102 -26.34 34.56 11.63
C GLN A 102 -24.93 34.22 12.13
N HIS A 103 -24.32 35.18 12.81
CA HIS A 103 -22.93 35.21 13.26
C HIS A 103 -22.42 33.92 13.95
N PRO A 104 -21.12 33.58 13.82
CA PRO A 104 -20.53 32.45 14.52
C PRO A 104 -20.18 32.85 15.96
N THR A 105 -21.15 32.74 16.87
CA THR A 105 -20.86 32.67 18.31
C THR A 105 -20.55 31.23 18.69
N GLY A 106 -19.26 30.94 18.96
CA GLY A 106 -18.81 29.87 19.84
C GLY A 106 -19.36 28.45 19.59
N ALA A 107 -19.06 27.85 18.44
CA ALA A 107 -19.25 26.41 18.28
C ALA A 107 -18.14 25.67 19.06
N SER A 108 -18.48 25.13 20.22
CA SER A 108 -17.63 24.17 20.93
C SER A 108 -17.36 22.98 20.00
N PRO A 109 -16.10 22.51 19.83
CA PRO A 109 -15.81 21.38 18.97
C PRO A 109 -16.61 20.16 19.42
N SER A 110 -17.29 19.50 18.49
CA SER A 110 -17.99 18.24 18.75
C SER A 110 -17.05 17.26 19.45
N PRO A 111 -17.49 16.52 20.48
CA PRO A 111 -16.61 15.64 21.24
C PRO A 111 -15.98 14.57 20.34
N GLN A 112 -14.68 14.36 20.50
CA GLN A 112 -13.92 13.31 19.80
C GLN A 112 -14.57 11.95 20.06
N ARG A 113 -14.97 11.25 19.00
CA ARG A 113 -15.56 9.91 19.10
C ARG A 113 -14.48 8.84 18.95
N TYR A 114 -14.73 7.71 19.61
CA TYR A 114 -13.85 6.55 19.61
C TYR A 114 -14.64 5.27 19.32
N TYR A 115 -14.00 4.32 18.67
CA TYR A 115 -14.50 2.96 18.60
C TYR A 115 -14.42 2.31 19.99
N ASP A 116 -15.48 1.63 20.41
CA ASP A 116 -15.57 0.99 21.73
C ASP A 116 -15.61 -0.54 21.66
N ALA A 117 -15.53 -1.09 20.44
CA ALA A 117 -15.33 -2.51 20.19
C ALA A 117 -14.30 -2.73 19.05
N LEU A 118 -13.54 -3.81 19.13
CA LEU A 118 -12.65 -4.29 18.05
C LEU A 118 -13.24 -5.57 17.48
N VAL A 119 -13.35 -5.69 16.16
CA VAL A 119 -13.98 -6.85 15.53
C VAL A 119 -13.21 -7.36 14.32
N GLY A 120 -12.87 -8.63 14.36
CA GLY A 120 -12.24 -9.35 13.25
C GLY A 120 -10.78 -8.97 13.02
N PRO A 121 -10.15 -9.46 11.94
CA PRO A 121 -8.77 -9.13 11.63
C PRO A 121 -8.65 -7.67 11.17
N PRO A 122 -7.51 -6.99 11.36
CA PRO A 122 -6.26 -7.50 11.95
C PRO A 122 -6.29 -7.63 13.49
N ALA A 123 -7.29 -7.06 14.17
CA ALA A 123 -7.35 -7.07 15.63
C ALA A 123 -7.42 -8.49 16.24
N THR A 124 -8.12 -9.41 15.58
CA THR A 124 -8.18 -10.82 16.01
C THR A 124 -6.81 -11.49 16.08
N ILE A 125 -5.90 -11.15 15.17
CA ILE A 125 -4.55 -11.72 15.17
C ILE A 125 -3.66 -11.04 16.21
N ALA A 126 -3.84 -9.74 16.40
CA ALA A 126 -3.14 -8.95 17.40
C ALA A 126 -3.72 -9.08 18.83
N PHE A 127 -4.60 -10.05 19.09
CA PHE A 127 -5.40 -10.09 20.32
C PHE A 127 -4.55 -10.09 21.59
N GLU A 128 -3.42 -10.79 21.61
CA GLU A 128 -2.52 -10.78 22.77
C GLU A 128 -1.97 -9.38 23.08
N ALA A 129 -1.54 -8.65 22.04
CA ALA A 129 -1.02 -7.30 22.21
C ALA A 129 -2.13 -6.34 22.67
N ILE A 130 -3.36 -6.51 22.17
CA ILE A 130 -4.52 -5.73 22.58
C ILE A 130 -4.89 -6.03 24.04
N LEU A 131 -5.00 -7.31 24.41
CA LEU A 131 -5.44 -7.72 25.75
C LEU A 131 -4.43 -7.39 26.85
N LYS A 132 -3.15 -7.20 26.52
CA LYS A 132 -2.13 -6.69 27.45
C LYS A 132 -2.38 -5.25 27.87
N GLU A 133 -2.91 -4.43 26.95
CA GLU A 133 -3.17 -3.00 27.19
C GLU A 133 -4.62 -2.74 27.65
N CYS A 134 -5.53 -3.69 27.42
CA CYS A 134 -6.94 -3.54 27.77
C CYS A 134 -7.22 -3.76 29.27
N PRO A 135 -8.18 -3.02 29.86
CA PRO A 135 -8.59 -3.26 31.24
C PRO A 135 -9.24 -4.63 31.39
N ARG A 136 -9.23 -5.17 32.62
CA ARG A 136 -9.87 -6.46 32.93
C ARG A 136 -11.39 -6.48 32.68
N SER A 137 -12.02 -5.32 32.68
CA SER A 137 -13.46 -5.16 32.34
C SER A 137 -13.77 -5.38 30.86
N THR A 138 -12.75 -5.45 30.00
CA THR A 138 -12.93 -5.73 28.57
C THR A 138 -13.41 -7.16 28.40
N ARG A 139 -14.57 -7.32 27.76
CA ARG A 139 -15.16 -8.61 27.43
C ARG A 139 -14.62 -9.11 26.09
N VAL A 140 -14.36 -10.41 26.02
CA VAL A 140 -13.84 -11.07 24.82
C VAL A 140 -14.90 -12.04 24.30
N VAL A 141 -15.22 -11.94 23.01
CA VAL A 141 -16.11 -12.88 22.32
C VAL A 141 -15.29 -13.62 21.28
N LEU A 142 -15.11 -14.92 21.43
CA LEU A 142 -14.53 -15.79 20.42
C LEU A 142 -15.66 -16.38 19.57
N VAL A 143 -15.70 -16.03 18.29
CA VAL A 143 -16.65 -16.61 17.34
C VAL A 143 -16.06 -17.92 16.84
N GLU A 144 -16.66 -19.04 17.25
CA GLU A 144 -16.19 -20.39 16.90
C GLU A 144 -16.77 -20.81 15.55
N GLU A 145 -15.90 -21.25 14.64
CA GLU A 145 -16.32 -21.85 13.37
C GLU A 145 -16.53 -23.36 13.57
N VAL A 146 -17.79 -23.81 13.40
CA VAL A 146 -18.17 -25.21 13.64
C VAL A 146 -17.63 -26.12 12.54
N ASP A 147 -17.81 -25.74 11.27
CA ASP A 147 -17.26 -26.45 10.12
C ASP A 147 -16.01 -25.73 9.58
N LYS A 148 -14.86 -26.07 10.18
CA LYS A 148 -13.57 -25.48 9.82
C LYS A 148 -13.09 -25.86 8.42
N LEU A 149 -13.55 -26.99 7.88
CA LEU A 149 -13.19 -27.42 6.52
C LEU A 149 -13.99 -26.64 5.48
N ALA A 150 -15.28 -26.40 5.72
CA ALA A 150 -16.09 -25.51 4.90
C ALA A 150 -15.54 -24.09 4.96
N TRP A 151 -15.22 -23.60 6.16
CA TRP A 151 -14.55 -22.31 6.35
C TRP A 151 -13.22 -22.24 5.58
N GLU A 152 -12.35 -23.25 5.67
CA GLU A 152 -11.09 -23.27 4.90
C GLU A 152 -11.35 -23.21 3.40
N LYS A 153 -12.33 -23.95 2.89
CA LYS A 153 -12.68 -23.96 1.46
C LYS A 153 -13.17 -22.58 1.00
N ASP A 154 -14.03 -21.95 1.77
CA ASP A 154 -14.55 -20.62 1.50
C ASP A 154 -13.41 -19.60 1.53
N MET A 155 -12.56 -19.65 2.56
CA MET A 155 -11.33 -18.84 2.66
C MET A 155 -10.47 -19.01 1.42
N ASP A 156 -10.07 -20.24 1.09
CA ASP A 156 -9.18 -20.57 -0.02
C ASP A 156 -9.66 -20.01 -1.36
N GLN A 157 -10.98 -19.98 -1.59
CA GLN A 157 -11.58 -19.45 -2.82
C GLN A 157 -11.16 -17.99 -3.06
N TRP A 158 -11.00 -17.22 -2.00
CA TRP A 158 -10.63 -15.81 -2.08
C TRP A 158 -9.20 -15.51 -1.61
N LEU A 159 -8.56 -16.37 -0.79
CA LEU A 159 -7.15 -16.24 -0.44
C LEU A 159 -6.27 -16.38 -1.67
N ARG A 160 -6.51 -17.39 -2.52
CA ARG A 160 -5.62 -17.66 -3.67
C ARG A 160 -5.55 -16.50 -4.65
N PRO A 161 -6.69 -15.89 -5.07
CA PRO A 161 -6.65 -14.73 -5.94
C PRO A 161 -5.92 -13.54 -5.30
N LEU A 162 -6.19 -13.26 -4.01
CA LEU A 162 -5.58 -12.15 -3.29
C LEU A 162 -4.07 -12.35 -3.12
N ALA A 163 -3.64 -13.55 -2.67
CA ALA A 163 -2.25 -13.90 -2.45
C ALA A 163 -1.43 -13.86 -3.75
N ALA A 164 -1.96 -14.38 -4.86
CA ALA A 164 -1.27 -14.37 -6.15
C ALA A 164 -1.05 -12.94 -6.68
N ARG A 165 -2.06 -12.07 -6.55
CA ARG A 165 -1.96 -10.65 -6.95
C ARG A 165 -1.07 -9.85 -6.01
N CYS A 166 -1.14 -10.18 -4.73
CA CYS A 166 -0.19 -9.70 -3.75
C CYS A 166 1.24 -10.05 -4.21
N GLU A 167 1.61 -11.31 -4.36
CA GLU A 167 2.97 -11.71 -4.77
C GLU A 167 3.50 -10.98 -6.03
N GLN A 168 2.63 -10.72 -7.01
CA GLN A 168 2.98 -9.93 -8.18
C GLN A 168 3.29 -8.47 -7.84
N SER A 169 2.46 -7.84 -7.01
CA SER A 169 2.64 -6.44 -6.60
C SER A 169 3.87 -6.23 -5.72
N THR A 170 4.26 -7.16 -4.85
CA THR A 170 5.48 -7.03 -4.01
C THR A 170 6.77 -7.01 -4.81
N ARG A 171 6.77 -7.57 -6.03
CA ARG A 171 7.92 -7.46 -6.95
C ARG A 171 8.15 -6.03 -7.43
N TRP A 172 7.08 -5.23 -7.53
CA TRP A 172 7.14 -3.83 -7.99
C TRP A 172 7.14 -2.83 -6.83
N TRP A 173 6.47 -3.18 -5.73
CA TRP A 173 6.31 -2.39 -4.52
C TRP A 173 6.95 -3.14 -3.35
N GLN A 174 8.26 -3.00 -3.17
CA GLN A 174 8.93 -3.54 -1.98
C GLN A 174 8.35 -2.84 -0.73
N ASP A 175 7.95 -3.63 0.26
CA ASP A 175 7.54 -3.19 1.62
C ASP A 175 6.16 -2.50 1.79
N SER A 176 5.15 -2.84 0.97
CA SER A 176 3.78 -2.39 1.28
C SER A 176 3.23 -3.03 2.56
N CYS A 177 3.20 -2.27 3.66
CA CYS A 177 2.65 -2.73 4.95
C CYS A 177 1.21 -3.24 4.83
N LEU A 178 0.39 -2.58 4.01
CA LEU A 178 -0.98 -3.00 3.71
C LEU A 178 -1.05 -4.43 3.18
N HIS A 179 -0.17 -4.74 2.25
CA HIS A 179 -0.14 -6.05 1.63
C HIS A 179 0.34 -7.13 2.58
N THR A 180 1.41 -6.86 3.32
CA THR A 180 1.88 -7.81 4.34
C THR A 180 0.81 -8.04 5.40
N MET A 181 0.11 -6.97 5.81
CA MET A 181 -1.03 -7.06 6.73
C MET A 181 -2.14 -7.94 6.16
N LEU A 182 -2.50 -7.74 4.90
CA LEU A 182 -3.48 -8.57 4.20
C LEU A 182 -3.07 -10.04 4.18
N LEU A 183 -1.80 -10.35 3.89
CA LEU A 183 -1.30 -11.72 3.88
C LEU A 183 -1.32 -12.35 5.27
N ASP A 184 -0.92 -11.62 6.31
CA ASP A 184 -0.92 -12.11 7.69
C ASP A 184 -2.36 -12.29 8.22
N MET A 185 -3.28 -11.40 7.81
CA MET A 185 -4.72 -11.52 8.08
C MET A 185 -5.35 -12.79 7.53
N VAL A 186 -4.84 -13.23 6.40
CA VAL A 186 -5.41 -14.26 5.54
C VAL A 186 -4.78 -15.62 5.79
N ASP A 187 -3.48 -15.63 6.04
CA ASP A 187 -2.71 -16.83 6.30
C ASP A 187 -2.40 -16.90 7.79
N LEU A 188 -3.38 -17.42 8.56
CA LEU A 188 -3.22 -17.67 10.00
C LEU A 188 -1.95 -18.45 10.33
N ARG A 189 -1.45 -19.26 9.38
CA ARG A 189 -0.19 -19.98 9.52
C ARG A 189 0.95 -18.97 9.67
N ARG A 190 1.04 -17.93 8.84
CA ARG A 190 2.07 -16.89 8.99
C ARG A 190 1.94 -16.15 10.31
N ALA A 191 0.71 -15.78 10.67
CA ALA A 191 0.44 -15.02 11.88
C ALA A 191 0.79 -15.77 13.18
N LEU A 192 0.52 -17.07 13.23
CA LEU A 192 0.66 -17.89 14.45
C LEU A 192 1.96 -18.69 14.50
N ILE A 193 2.53 -19.03 13.35
CA ILE A 193 3.63 -20.02 13.24
C ILE A 193 4.95 -19.35 12.87
N ALA A 194 4.93 -18.20 12.19
CA ALA A 194 6.19 -17.54 11.85
C ALA A 194 6.93 -17.19 13.17
N PRO A 195 8.11 -17.79 13.43
CA PRO A 195 8.88 -17.46 14.61
C PRO A 195 9.16 -15.95 14.58
N ALA A 196 9.17 -15.31 15.74
CA ALA A 196 9.39 -13.87 15.88
C ALA A 196 10.64 -13.37 15.12
N ASP A 197 11.60 -14.25 14.82
CA ASP A 197 12.80 -13.97 14.02
C ASP A 197 12.55 -13.79 12.51
N LEU A 198 11.51 -14.38 11.93
CA LEU A 198 11.12 -14.17 10.52
C LEU A 198 10.38 -12.84 10.31
N ARG A 199 9.72 -12.31 11.36
CA ARG A 199 9.03 -11.02 11.32
C ARG A 199 9.97 -9.81 11.35
N LYS A 200 11.23 -10.00 11.76
CA LYS A 200 12.27 -8.95 11.84
C LYS A 200 13.00 -8.65 10.53
N GLY A 201 12.45 -9.02 9.36
CA GLY A 201 12.97 -8.58 8.07
C GLY A 201 14.37 -9.10 7.69
N ARG A 202 14.87 -10.17 8.31
CA ARG A 202 16.15 -10.77 7.92
C ARG A 202 15.93 -11.68 6.71
N ARG A 203 16.49 -11.32 5.55
CA ARG A 203 16.47 -12.15 4.33
C ARG A 203 16.92 -13.58 4.68
N MET A 204 16.10 -14.57 4.38
CA MET A 204 16.51 -15.97 4.44
C MET A 204 17.64 -16.21 3.44
N ARG A 205 18.72 -16.84 3.91
CA ARG A 205 19.66 -17.56 3.04
C ARG A 205 18.97 -18.89 2.69
N PRO A 206 18.87 -19.30 1.42
CA PRO A 206 18.31 -20.61 1.10
C PRO A 206 19.23 -21.70 1.71
N LEU A 207 18.66 -22.60 2.53
CA LEU A 207 19.34 -23.78 3.08
C LEU A 207 18.77 -25.06 2.42
N PRO A 208 19.51 -26.18 2.41
CA PRO A 208 19.66 -27.02 1.24
C PRO A 208 18.49 -28.01 1.12
N THR A 209 18.01 -28.19 -0.09
CA THR A 209 16.99 -29.17 -0.52
C THR A 209 17.54 -30.60 -0.56
N SER A 210 18.20 -31.07 0.50
CA SER A 210 18.64 -32.46 0.59
C SER A 210 17.59 -33.32 1.29
N SER A 211 17.02 -34.25 0.52
CA SER A 211 15.99 -35.23 0.90
C SER A 211 16.45 -36.24 1.98
N ALA A 212 17.71 -36.22 2.41
CA ALA A 212 18.30 -37.27 3.23
C ALA A 212 18.07 -37.12 4.75
N ALA A 213 17.51 -35.99 5.21
CA ALA A 213 17.25 -35.73 6.63
C ALA A 213 15.76 -35.86 7.03
N MET A 214 14.95 -36.52 6.21
CA MET A 214 13.51 -36.73 6.47
C MET A 214 13.29 -38.08 7.17
N THR A 215 13.71 -38.20 8.42
CA THR A 215 13.15 -39.21 9.33
C THR A 215 11.99 -38.57 10.09
N ALA A 216 10.81 -39.20 10.04
CA ALA A 216 9.53 -38.65 10.52
C ALA A 216 9.48 -38.31 12.03
N GLN A 217 10.55 -38.53 12.79
CA GLN A 217 10.57 -38.37 14.23
C GLN A 217 11.17 -37.04 14.72
N ASN A 218 11.83 -36.25 13.87
CA ASN A 218 12.47 -34.99 14.28
C ASN A 218 12.22 -33.84 13.29
N VAL A 219 10.98 -33.69 12.81
CA VAL A 219 10.58 -32.42 12.17
C VAL A 219 10.39 -31.40 13.29
N PRO A 220 11.10 -30.26 13.32
CA PRO A 220 10.91 -29.23 14.33
C PRO A 220 9.43 -28.83 14.40
N LEU A 221 8.89 -28.58 15.60
CA LEU A 221 7.47 -28.20 15.79
C LEU A 221 7.08 -27.01 14.88
N ALA A 222 8.00 -26.05 14.71
CA ALA A 222 7.84 -24.91 13.79
C ALA A 222 7.70 -25.33 12.30
N GLN A 223 8.29 -26.45 11.90
CA GLN A 223 8.23 -26.99 10.55
C GLN A 223 7.03 -27.94 10.34
N GLN A 224 6.57 -28.64 11.37
CA GLN A 224 5.27 -29.33 11.37
C GLN A 224 4.12 -28.31 11.27
N GLN A 225 4.26 -27.18 11.97
CA GLN A 225 3.31 -26.08 11.92
C GLN A 225 3.27 -25.40 10.54
N ALA A 226 4.41 -25.25 9.85
CA ALA A 226 4.45 -24.68 8.49
C ALA A 226 3.69 -25.51 7.43
N THR A 227 3.42 -26.79 7.69
CA THR A 227 2.62 -27.68 6.83
C THR A 227 1.15 -27.82 7.26
N LEU A 228 0.72 -27.10 8.30
CA LEU A 228 -0.67 -27.14 8.77
C LEU A 228 -1.62 -26.60 7.69
N ARG A 229 -2.78 -27.26 7.57
CA ARG A 229 -3.94 -26.73 6.85
C ARG A 229 -4.49 -25.51 7.58
N LEU A 230 -5.21 -24.65 6.87
CA LEU A 230 -5.77 -23.44 7.47
C LEU A 230 -6.79 -23.78 8.56
N ALA A 231 -7.60 -24.82 8.35
CA ALA A 231 -8.54 -25.35 9.35
C ALA A 231 -7.82 -25.73 10.66
N GLY A 232 -6.69 -26.43 10.56
CA GLY A 232 -5.89 -26.81 11.74
C GLY A 232 -5.24 -25.60 12.43
N ALA A 233 -4.83 -24.58 11.67
CA ALA A 233 -4.32 -23.34 12.25
C ALA A 233 -5.43 -22.57 13.01
N LEU A 234 -6.66 -22.58 12.50
CA LEU A 234 -7.83 -22.00 13.18
C LEU A 234 -8.17 -22.76 14.46
N ASP A 235 -8.16 -24.09 14.44
CA ASP A 235 -8.35 -24.91 15.66
C ASP A 235 -7.35 -24.55 16.75
N LEU A 236 -6.06 -24.47 16.41
CA LEU A 236 -5.00 -24.11 17.38
C LEU A 236 -5.18 -22.67 17.89
N PHE A 237 -5.60 -21.74 17.03
CA PHE A 237 -5.89 -20.37 17.43
C PHE A 237 -7.03 -20.31 18.47
N GLU A 238 -8.16 -20.97 18.18
CA GLU A 238 -9.31 -20.98 19.07
C GLU A 238 -8.97 -21.61 20.43
N GLN A 239 -8.18 -22.69 20.43
CA GLN A 239 -7.68 -23.32 21.66
C GLN A 239 -6.79 -22.37 22.45
N HIS A 240 -5.83 -21.73 21.79
CA HIS A 240 -4.92 -20.76 22.41
C HIS A 240 -5.67 -19.57 23.05
N VAL A 241 -6.72 -19.08 22.40
CA VAL A 241 -7.58 -18.04 22.97
C VAL A 241 -8.30 -18.53 24.23
N LYS A 242 -8.84 -19.75 24.20
CA LYS A 242 -9.54 -20.36 25.35
C LYS A 242 -8.60 -20.59 26.54
N GLU A 243 -7.32 -20.84 26.29
CA GLU A 243 -6.29 -21.00 27.34
C GLU A 243 -5.82 -19.66 27.93
N LEU A 244 -5.63 -18.64 27.10
CA LEU A 244 -5.10 -17.34 27.53
C LEU A 244 -6.14 -16.42 28.16
N VAL A 245 -7.39 -16.49 27.71
CA VAL A 245 -8.45 -15.57 28.17
C VAL A 245 -9.26 -16.25 29.28
N PRO A 246 -9.30 -15.67 30.50
CA PRO A 246 -10.10 -16.22 31.58
C PRO A 246 -11.59 -16.34 31.23
N SER A 247 -12.21 -17.46 31.65
CA SER A 247 -13.57 -17.83 31.28
C SER A 247 -14.63 -16.81 31.73
N GLU A 248 -14.39 -16.07 32.81
CA GLU A 248 -15.29 -15.04 33.33
C GLU A 248 -15.44 -13.84 32.37
N ARG A 249 -14.48 -13.63 31.48
CA ARG A 249 -14.51 -12.55 30.48
C ARG A 249 -14.43 -13.06 29.04
N LEU A 250 -14.59 -14.36 28.83
CA LEU A 250 -14.60 -15.00 27.52
C LEU A 250 -15.97 -15.62 27.23
N LEU A 251 -16.59 -15.21 26.13
CA LEU A 251 -17.73 -15.91 25.54
C LEU A 251 -17.25 -16.68 24.31
N VAL A 252 -17.41 -17.99 24.31
CA VAL A 252 -17.34 -18.79 23.08
C VAL A 252 -18.73 -18.75 22.45
N PHE A 253 -18.83 -18.15 21.27
CA PHE A 253 -20.09 -17.81 20.62
C PHE A 253 -20.20 -18.48 19.26
N ARG A 254 -21.34 -19.12 18.98
CA ARG A 254 -21.68 -19.56 17.63
C ARG A 254 -22.72 -18.62 17.06
N VAL A 255 -22.55 -18.25 15.80
CA VAL A 255 -23.47 -17.33 15.10
C VAL A 255 -24.91 -17.85 15.10
N GLU A 256 -25.07 -19.17 15.08
CA GLU A 256 -26.36 -19.87 15.13
C GLU A 256 -27.10 -19.70 16.46
N ASP A 257 -26.39 -19.38 17.56
CA ASP A 257 -26.99 -19.20 18.89
C ASP A 257 -27.79 -17.89 18.99
N GLY A 258 -27.58 -16.95 18.05
CA GLY A 258 -28.34 -15.70 17.94
C GLY A 258 -28.12 -14.73 19.10
N TRP A 259 -29.18 -14.01 19.49
CA TRP A 259 -29.07 -12.88 20.43
C TRP A 259 -28.76 -13.28 21.87
N GLN A 260 -29.31 -14.40 22.34
CA GLN A 260 -29.42 -14.68 23.77
C GLN A 260 -28.05 -14.72 24.48
N PRO A 261 -27.10 -15.60 24.10
CA PRO A 261 -25.81 -15.67 24.81
C PRO A 261 -24.98 -14.40 24.65
N LEU A 262 -25.08 -13.70 23.51
CA LEU A 262 -24.38 -12.44 23.28
C LEU A 262 -24.90 -11.33 24.19
N CYS A 263 -26.23 -11.20 24.31
CA CYS A 263 -26.88 -10.20 25.14
C CYS A 263 -26.63 -10.43 26.63
N ASP A 264 -26.74 -11.69 27.09
CA ASP A 264 -26.51 -12.07 28.48
C ASP A 264 -25.07 -11.77 28.91
N PHE A 265 -24.10 -12.16 28.08
CA PHE A 265 -22.68 -11.89 28.33
C PHE A 265 -22.35 -10.39 28.31
N LEU A 266 -22.95 -9.64 27.37
CA LEU A 266 -22.78 -8.19 27.28
C LEU A 266 -23.64 -7.41 28.29
N GLN A 267 -24.49 -8.08 29.07
CA GLN A 267 -25.45 -7.49 30.01
C GLN A 267 -26.32 -6.40 29.32
N ARG A 268 -26.84 -6.74 28.14
CA ARG A 268 -27.74 -5.89 27.35
C ARG A 268 -29.08 -6.60 27.14
N PRO A 269 -30.20 -5.87 27.05
CA PRO A 269 -31.47 -6.48 26.67
C PRO A 269 -31.45 -6.90 25.19
N VAL A 270 -32.17 -7.98 24.87
CA VAL A 270 -32.38 -8.40 23.47
C VAL A 270 -33.09 -7.28 22.70
N PRO A 271 -32.57 -6.85 21.54
CA PRO A 271 -33.17 -5.77 20.76
C PRO A 271 -34.59 -6.11 20.28
N THR A 272 -35.53 -5.20 20.53
CA THR A 272 -36.91 -5.28 20.03
C THR A 272 -37.18 -4.12 19.08
N SER A 273 -38.05 -4.35 18.09
CA SER A 273 -38.41 -3.35 17.08
C SER A 273 -39.24 -2.21 17.68
N VAL A 274 -38.59 -1.24 18.33
CA VAL A 274 -39.22 0.03 18.69
C VAL A 274 -38.72 1.14 17.77
N SER A 275 -39.65 1.64 16.97
CA SER A 275 -39.53 2.81 16.11
C SER A 275 -38.85 3.97 16.84
N SER A 276 -37.87 4.56 16.14
CA SER A 276 -37.27 5.88 16.32
C SER A 276 -37.83 6.77 17.44
N SER A 277 -36.96 7.10 18.39
CA SER A 277 -36.85 8.37 19.11
C SER A 277 -37.93 9.43 18.79
N SER A 278 -38.99 9.49 19.59
CA SER A 278 -39.78 10.70 19.81
C SER A 278 -40.26 10.69 21.26
N PRO A 279 -40.24 11.83 21.98
CA PRO A 279 -40.68 11.88 23.36
C PRO A 279 -42.18 11.58 23.47
N PRO A 280 -42.66 11.07 24.62
CA PRO A 280 -44.06 10.69 24.78
C PRO A 280 -44.94 11.95 24.78
N SER A 281 -45.58 12.26 23.65
CA SER A 281 -46.78 13.09 23.67
C SER A 281 -47.88 12.25 24.32
N ALA A 282 -48.36 12.73 25.45
CA ALA A 282 -49.43 12.11 26.21
C ALA A 282 -50.66 11.83 25.35
N ALA A 283 -51.30 10.70 25.68
CA ALA A 283 -52.65 10.29 25.30
C ALA A 283 -52.86 9.90 23.82
N SER A 284 -52.71 8.59 23.55
CA SER A 284 -53.73 7.85 22.79
C SER A 284 -53.56 6.36 23.05
N ASP A 285 -54.66 5.70 23.41
CA ASP A 285 -54.80 4.26 23.55
C ASP A 285 -54.36 3.55 22.26
N ALA A 286 -53.10 3.11 22.22
CA ALA A 286 -52.58 2.23 21.19
C ALA A 286 -52.32 0.88 21.82
N VAL A 287 -53.20 -0.06 21.49
CA VAL A 287 -53.08 -1.50 21.64
C VAL A 287 -51.61 -1.92 21.55
N THR A 288 -51.14 -2.60 22.60
CA THR A 288 -49.84 -3.26 22.70
C THR A 288 -49.66 -4.21 21.52
N ALA A 289 -49.06 -3.73 20.42
CA ALA A 289 -48.55 -4.61 19.39
C ALA A 289 -47.48 -5.52 20.01
N PRO A 290 -47.45 -6.83 19.71
CA PRO A 290 -46.39 -7.71 20.18
C PRO A 290 -45.03 -7.11 19.81
N ARG A 291 -44.16 -6.91 20.81
CA ARG A 291 -42.79 -6.46 20.58
C ARG A 291 -42.03 -7.60 19.91
N GLU A 292 -42.00 -7.61 18.59
CA GLU A 292 -41.25 -8.63 17.87
C GLU A 292 -39.73 -8.35 18.03
N PRO A 293 -38.96 -9.34 18.50
CA PRO A 293 -37.51 -9.23 18.58
C PRO A 293 -36.94 -9.07 17.17
N ILE A 294 -35.97 -8.16 17.03
CA ILE A 294 -35.30 -7.97 15.74
C ILE A 294 -34.56 -9.28 15.40
N PRO A 295 -34.69 -9.83 14.18
CA PRO A 295 -33.96 -11.04 13.82
C PRO A 295 -32.45 -10.81 13.94
N PHE A 296 -31.71 -11.83 14.35
CA PHE A 296 -30.25 -11.73 14.41
C PHE A 296 -29.70 -11.48 12.99
N PRO A 297 -28.68 -10.61 12.82
CA PRO A 297 -28.14 -10.31 11.51
C PRO A 297 -27.69 -11.57 10.75
N VAL A 298 -27.91 -11.55 9.44
CA VAL A 298 -27.53 -12.66 8.56
C VAL A 298 -26.02 -12.85 8.56
N ASN A 299 -25.57 -14.11 8.57
CA ASN A 299 -24.16 -14.43 8.47
C ASN A 299 -23.58 -13.92 7.14
N SER A 300 -22.50 -13.14 7.22
CA SER A 300 -21.74 -12.67 6.07
C SER A 300 -20.31 -13.16 6.25
N ASN A 301 -19.76 -13.81 5.24
CA ASN A 301 -18.39 -14.30 5.22
C ASN A 301 -17.34 -13.19 4.97
N GLY A 302 -17.76 -11.92 4.93
CA GLY A 302 -16.87 -10.77 4.74
C GLY A 302 -16.29 -10.63 3.32
N SER A 303 -16.76 -11.45 2.37
CA SER A 303 -16.25 -11.49 0.99
C SER A 303 -16.44 -10.16 0.24
N ASP A 304 -17.53 -9.42 0.50
CA ASP A 304 -17.82 -8.14 -0.14
C ASP A 304 -16.69 -7.13 0.04
N VAL A 305 -16.16 -7.04 1.27
CA VAL A 305 -15.12 -6.06 1.64
C VAL A 305 -13.81 -6.42 0.96
N LEU A 306 -13.46 -7.70 0.94
CA LEU A 306 -12.26 -8.17 0.28
C LEU A 306 -12.35 -8.00 -1.24
N SER A 307 -13.52 -8.22 -1.83
CA SER A 307 -13.74 -7.95 -3.25
C SER A 307 -13.52 -6.47 -3.60
N PHE A 308 -13.91 -5.55 -2.71
CA PHE A 308 -13.65 -4.13 -2.85
C PHE A 308 -12.14 -3.82 -2.80
N VAL A 309 -11.41 -4.40 -1.84
CA VAL A 309 -9.95 -4.26 -1.76
C VAL A 309 -9.29 -4.80 -3.02
N ASP A 310 -9.73 -5.96 -3.48
CA ASP A 310 -9.21 -6.62 -4.66
C ASP A 310 -9.38 -5.76 -5.92
N GLN A 311 -10.59 -5.23 -6.14
CA GLN A 311 -10.86 -4.29 -7.23
C GLN A 311 -10.00 -3.03 -7.12
N GLY A 312 -9.77 -2.52 -5.91
CA GLY A 312 -8.89 -1.38 -5.67
C GLY A 312 -7.45 -1.67 -6.11
N VAL A 313 -6.91 -2.83 -5.72
CA VAL A 313 -5.56 -3.27 -6.11
C VAL A 313 -5.47 -3.48 -7.62
N GLN A 314 -6.49 -4.08 -8.25
CA GLN A 314 -6.53 -4.27 -9.71
C GLN A 314 -6.48 -2.93 -10.46
N LYS A 315 -7.29 -1.95 -10.04
CA LYS A 315 -7.30 -0.62 -10.65
C LYS A 315 -5.95 0.09 -10.48
N ALA A 316 -5.35 0.00 -9.30
CA ALA A 316 -4.02 0.58 -9.06
C ALA A 316 -2.95 -0.06 -9.96
N ASN A 317 -2.92 -1.40 -10.06
CA ASN A 317 -1.98 -2.10 -10.95
C ASN A 317 -2.18 -1.73 -12.42
N ALA A 318 -3.42 -1.57 -12.88
CA ALA A 318 -3.71 -1.13 -14.25
C ALA A 318 -3.19 0.28 -14.53
N ILE A 319 -3.34 1.21 -13.57
CA ILE A 319 -2.81 2.57 -13.67
C ILE A 319 -1.27 2.56 -13.72
N VAL A 320 -0.62 1.79 -12.85
CA VAL A 320 0.84 1.66 -12.84
C VAL A 320 1.35 1.11 -14.16
N LEU A 321 0.70 0.08 -14.70
CA LEU A 321 1.05 -0.50 -15.99
C LEU A 321 0.89 0.52 -17.11
N LEU A 322 -0.19 1.32 -17.12
CA LEU A 322 -0.36 2.42 -18.07
C LEU A 322 0.75 3.47 -17.96
N ILE A 323 1.13 3.86 -16.74
CA ILE A 323 2.24 4.79 -16.51
C ILE A 323 3.54 4.21 -17.05
N MET A 324 3.85 2.94 -16.74
CA MET A 324 5.05 2.26 -17.22
C MET A 324 5.09 2.14 -18.74
N LEU A 325 3.96 1.80 -19.39
CA LEU A 325 3.86 1.77 -20.85
C LEU A 325 4.04 3.16 -21.46
N SER A 326 3.47 4.20 -20.84
CA SER A 326 3.62 5.58 -21.31
C SER A 326 5.07 6.07 -21.19
N ALA A 327 5.75 5.73 -20.09
CA ALA A 327 7.15 6.05 -19.88
C ALA A 327 8.06 5.27 -20.86
N ALA A 328 7.75 4.00 -21.12
CA ALA A 328 8.46 3.20 -22.11
C ALA A 328 8.27 3.75 -23.53
N ALA A 329 7.05 4.14 -23.90
CA ALA A 329 6.77 4.77 -25.19
C ALA A 329 7.52 6.10 -25.35
N LEU A 330 7.51 6.94 -24.31
CA LEU A 330 8.29 8.18 -24.30
C LEU A 330 9.79 7.91 -24.42
N GLY A 331 10.31 6.90 -23.72
CA GLY A 331 11.71 6.47 -23.82
C GLY A 331 12.08 6.01 -25.23
N LEU A 332 11.20 5.25 -25.91
CA LEU A 332 11.40 4.83 -27.30
C LEU A 332 11.39 6.02 -28.27
N LEU A 333 10.51 7.01 -28.06
CA LEU A 333 10.49 8.23 -28.88
C LEU A 333 11.77 9.04 -28.72
N LEU A 334 12.24 9.22 -27.48
CA LEU A 334 13.51 9.91 -27.19
C LEU A 334 14.71 9.16 -27.78
N LEU A 335 14.72 7.83 -27.67
CA LEU A 335 15.78 7.00 -28.24
C LEU A 335 15.78 7.04 -29.78
N GLY A 336 14.59 7.06 -30.40
CA GLY A 336 14.43 7.25 -31.84
C GLY A 336 15.01 8.59 -32.29
N SER A 337 14.63 9.68 -31.61
CA SER A 337 15.15 11.02 -31.88
C SER A 337 16.67 11.09 -31.75
N PHE A 338 17.22 10.50 -30.69
CA PHE A 338 18.67 10.45 -30.48
C PHE A 338 19.39 9.61 -31.55
N ARG A 339 18.79 8.50 -31.98
CA ARG A 339 19.35 7.65 -33.03
C ARG A 339 19.41 8.36 -34.38
N ASP A 340 18.39 9.14 -34.72
CA ASP A 340 18.36 9.90 -35.96
C ASP A 340 19.40 11.04 -35.92
N GLU A 341 19.51 11.75 -34.81
CA GLU A 341 20.56 12.75 -34.60
C GLU A 341 21.98 12.16 -34.69
N LEU A 342 22.22 11.01 -34.04
CA LEU A 342 23.49 10.31 -34.11
C LEU A 342 23.81 9.88 -35.55
N ARG A 343 22.79 9.41 -36.29
CA ARG A 343 22.94 9.03 -37.71
C ARG A 343 23.33 10.23 -38.56
N ASP A 344 22.67 11.37 -38.36
CA ASP A 344 22.96 12.60 -39.10
C ASP A 344 24.36 13.12 -38.75
N PHE A 345 24.74 13.13 -37.47
CA PHE A 345 26.11 13.45 -37.03
C PHE A 345 27.17 12.55 -37.70
N TYR A 346 26.95 11.24 -37.72
CA TYR A 346 27.88 10.32 -38.38
C TYR A 346 27.94 10.51 -39.89
N ARG A 347 26.82 10.87 -40.53
CA ARG A 347 26.78 11.21 -41.96
C ARG A 347 27.61 12.46 -42.22
N ASP A 348 27.38 13.53 -41.47
CA ASP A 348 28.09 14.80 -41.64
C ASP A 348 29.59 14.65 -41.35
N TYR A 349 29.95 13.92 -40.28
CA TYR A 349 31.34 13.59 -39.97
C TYR A 349 32.01 12.83 -41.11
N ARG A 350 31.33 11.78 -41.62
CA ARG A 350 31.84 10.97 -42.71
C ARG A 350 32.05 11.83 -43.96
N ASP A 351 31.05 12.60 -44.35
CA ASP A 351 31.09 13.40 -45.58
C ASP A 351 32.14 14.53 -45.46
N TYR A 352 32.34 15.10 -44.26
CA TYR A 352 33.42 16.05 -43.97
C TYR A 352 34.80 15.40 -44.12
N VAL A 353 35.00 14.22 -43.50
CA VAL A 353 36.27 13.49 -43.60
C VAL A 353 36.55 13.09 -45.04
N TYR A 354 35.58 12.55 -45.78
CA TYR A 354 35.77 12.22 -47.20
C TYR A 354 36.17 13.46 -48.02
N ARG A 355 35.54 14.61 -47.78
CA ARG A 355 35.90 15.86 -48.47
C ARG A 355 37.33 16.32 -48.16
N ASP A 356 37.81 16.16 -46.91
CA ASP A 356 39.19 16.49 -46.54
C ASP A 356 40.21 15.46 -47.11
N PHE A 357 39.76 14.22 -47.36
CA PHE A 357 40.56 13.16 -47.98
C PHE A 357 40.60 13.20 -49.51
N GLU A 358 39.55 13.71 -50.17
CA GLU A 358 39.41 13.76 -51.63
C GLU A 358 40.65 14.29 -52.37
N PRO A 359 41.27 15.42 -51.99
CA PRO A 359 42.46 15.92 -52.71
C PRO A 359 43.65 14.96 -52.62
N TYR A 360 43.78 14.18 -51.54
CA TYR A 360 44.84 13.20 -51.41
C TYR A 360 44.57 11.93 -52.23
N LEU A 361 43.29 11.53 -52.32
CA LEU A 361 42.87 10.39 -53.14
C LEU A 361 42.98 10.69 -54.64
N GLU A 362 42.64 11.91 -55.06
CA GLU A 362 42.84 12.37 -56.43
C GLU A 362 44.33 12.41 -56.82
N GLU A 363 45.19 12.88 -55.91
CA GLU A 363 46.65 12.90 -56.13
C GLU A 363 47.20 11.48 -56.26
N GLU A 364 46.79 10.54 -55.40
CA GLU A 364 47.17 9.13 -55.54
C GLU A 364 46.68 8.51 -56.84
N ARG A 365 45.45 8.83 -57.27
CA ARG A 365 44.91 8.36 -58.54
C ARG A 365 45.76 8.84 -59.71
N ARG A 366 46.18 10.11 -59.72
CA ARG A 366 47.07 10.66 -60.75
C ARG A 366 48.44 9.99 -60.77
N ILE A 367 49.02 9.73 -59.59
CA ILE A 367 50.31 9.01 -59.44
C ILE A 367 50.20 7.60 -60.01
N TRP A 368 49.08 6.92 -59.73
CA TRP A 368 48.82 5.57 -60.23
C TRP A 368 48.61 5.53 -61.75
N GLU A 369 47.85 6.48 -62.31
CA GLU A 369 47.66 6.66 -63.75
C GLU A 369 48.98 6.99 -64.48
N ALA A 370 49.92 7.64 -63.79
CA ALA A 370 51.27 7.93 -64.29
C ALA A 370 52.26 6.74 -64.14
N GLY A 371 51.87 5.62 -63.53
CA GLY A 371 52.70 4.43 -63.34
C GLY A 371 53.74 4.53 -62.21
N GLU A 372 53.59 5.50 -61.30
CA GLU A 372 54.47 5.70 -60.14
C GLU A 372 53.95 4.99 -58.88
N GLU A 373 54.84 4.69 -57.92
CA GLU A 373 54.43 4.05 -56.66
C GLU A 373 53.60 4.98 -55.75
N PRO A 374 52.58 4.44 -55.04
CA PRO A 374 51.69 5.23 -54.20
C PRO A 374 52.45 5.92 -53.06
N LYS A 375 52.16 7.21 -52.85
CA LYS A 375 52.82 8.06 -51.83
C LYS A 375 52.09 8.07 -50.49
N MET A 376 50.87 7.51 -50.38
CA MET A 376 50.13 7.46 -49.13
C MET A 376 50.52 6.22 -48.32
N THR A 377 51.26 6.45 -47.24
CA THR A 377 51.49 5.42 -46.22
C THR A 377 50.33 5.38 -45.22
N THR A 378 50.08 4.23 -44.62
CA THR A 378 49.04 4.04 -43.59
C THR A 378 49.17 5.03 -42.43
N HIS A 379 50.41 5.36 -42.06
CA HIS A 379 50.70 6.35 -41.02
C HIS A 379 50.29 7.78 -41.44
N LYS A 380 50.52 8.15 -42.71
CA LYS A 380 50.11 9.45 -43.26
C LYS A 380 48.58 9.56 -43.36
N ALA A 381 47.90 8.49 -43.77
CA ALA A 381 46.44 8.43 -43.80
C ALA A 381 45.83 8.57 -42.39
N LEU A 382 46.36 7.86 -41.39
CA LEU A 382 45.92 8.00 -39.99
C LEU A 382 46.16 9.40 -39.43
N PHE A 383 47.29 10.04 -39.78
CA PHE A 383 47.57 11.40 -39.38
C PHE A 383 46.58 12.40 -39.98
N ILE A 384 46.26 12.27 -41.27
CA ILE A 384 45.26 13.10 -41.95
C ILE A 384 43.87 12.87 -41.34
N ALA A 385 43.47 11.62 -41.13
CA ALA A 385 42.22 11.27 -40.46
C ALA A 385 42.10 11.95 -39.10
N LYS A 386 43.12 11.81 -38.25
CA LYS A 386 43.14 12.43 -36.92
C LYS A 386 43.00 13.95 -36.99
N LYS A 387 43.70 14.60 -37.92
CA LYS A 387 43.66 16.06 -38.09
C LYS A 387 42.30 16.54 -38.61
N SER A 388 41.70 15.80 -39.55
CA SER A 388 40.35 16.05 -40.05
C SER A 388 39.31 15.90 -38.95
N SER A 389 39.41 14.86 -38.12
CA SER A 389 38.48 14.63 -36.99
C SER A 389 38.56 15.75 -35.95
N GLN A 390 39.77 16.22 -35.62
CA GLN A 390 39.96 17.35 -34.69
C GLN A 390 39.32 18.63 -35.22
N ARG A 391 39.54 18.94 -36.50
CA ARG A 391 38.93 20.12 -37.14
C ARG A 391 37.42 20.05 -37.20
N PHE A 392 36.86 18.87 -37.51
CA PHE A 392 35.42 18.67 -37.47
C PHE A 392 34.85 18.94 -36.08
N GLY A 393 35.51 18.47 -35.02
CA GLY A 393 35.11 18.75 -33.64
C GLY A 393 35.08 20.25 -33.32
N GLU A 394 36.11 21.00 -33.73
CA GLU A 394 36.18 22.45 -33.54
C GLU A 394 35.09 23.22 -34.31
N VAL A 395 34.76 22.79 -35.54
CA VAL A 395 33.66 23.37 -36.33
C VAL A 395 32.32 23.05 -35.70
N TYR A 396 32.11 21.79 -35.31
CA TYR A 396 30.88 21.34 -34.67
C TYR A 396 30.60 22.07 -33.35
N GLU A 397 31.63 22.30 -32.53
CA GLU A 397 31.52 23.10 -31.30
C GLU A 397 31.18 24.57 -31.58
N LYS A 398 31.82 25.19 -32.59
CA LYS A 398 31.54 26.58 -32.98
C LYS A 398 30.14 26.79 -33.53
N GLU A 399 29.57 25.78 -34.19
CA GLU A 399 28.21 25.82 -34.74
C GLU A 399 27.12 25.54 -33.70
N GLY A 400 27.48 25.37 -32.42
CA GLY A 400 26.56 25.18 -31.30
C GLY A 400 26.38 23.71 -30.86
N GLY A 401 27.13 22.79 -31.45
CA GLY A 401 27.26 21.39 -31.04
C GLY A 401 25.96 20.70 -30.63
N ALA A 402 26.01 19.94 -29.53
CA ALA A 402 24.86 19.24 -28.97
C ALA A 402 23.71 20.16 -28.52
N ALA A 403 23.99 21.44 -28.24
CA ALA A 403 22.97 22.40 -27.78
C ALA A 403 22.00 22.78 -28.92
N ARG A 404 22.48 22.85 -30.16
CA ARG A 404 21.62 23.08 -31.34
C ARG A 404 20.72 21.88 -31.60
N SER A 405 21.21 20.67 -31.37
CA SER A 405 20.39 19.48 -31.56
C SER A 405 19.37 19.24 -30.45
N MET A 406 19.73 19.48 -29.18
CA MET A 406 18.75 19.52 -28.09
C MET A 406 17.62 20.53 -28.34
N SER A 407 17.93 21.69 -28.96
CA SER A 407 16.91 22.66 -29.36
C SER A 407 16.02 22.17 -30.51
N GLY A 408 16.57 21.35 -31.43
CA GLY A 408 15.83 20.69 -32.50
C GLY A 408 14.88 19.60 -31.99
N VAL A 409 15.33 18.81 -30.99
CA VAL A 409 14.50 17.82 -30.28
C VAL A 409 13.35 18.52 -29.55
N LEU A 410 13.64 19.57 -28.76
CA LEU A 410 12.61 20.35 -28.07
C LEU A 410 11.59 20.99 -29.03
N ARG A 411 12.02 21.48 -30.19
CA ARG A 411 11.12 22.03 -31.23
C ARG A 411 10.22 20.97 -31.87
N ARG A 412 10.74 19.76 -32.14
CA ARG A 412 9.94 18.64 -32.69
C ARG A 412 8.90 18.13 -31.68
N PHE A 413 9.24 18.09 -30.40
CA PHE A 413 8.29 17.76 -29.33
C PHE A 413 7.22 18.84 -29.11
N ALA A 414 7.57 20.12 -29.29
CA ALA A 414 6.64 21.24 -29.14
C ALA A 414 5.71 21.46 -30.36
N GLY A 415 5.90 20.73 -31.46
CA GLY A 415 5.03 20.82 -32.64
C GLY A 415 5.05 22.17 -33.34
N ILE A 416 6.10 22.98 -33.17
CA ILE A 416 6.19 24.31 -33.79
C ILE A 416 6.85 24.16 -35.16
N ALA A 417 6.06 24.30 -36.22
CA ALA A 417 6.53 24.38 -37.60
C ALA A 417 7.42 25.64 -37.77
N ALA A 418 8.60 25.48 -38.36
CA ALA A 418 9.50 26.59 -38.63
C ALA A 418 9.13 27.27 -39.95
N GLU A 419 8.87 28.59 -39.89
CA GLU A 419 9.05 29.50 -41.01
C GLU A 419 10.50 29.42 -41.52
N GLU A 420 10.66 29.46 -42.85
CA GLU A 420 11.95 29.53 -43.53
C GLU A 420 12.76 30.75 -43.08
N PRO A 421 14.08 30.62 -42.86
CA PRO A 421 14.92 31.78 -42.65
C PRO A 421 15.13 32.48 -43.99
N THR A 422 14.59 33.68 -44.10
CA THR A 422 14.84 34.64 -45.19
C THR A 422 16.32 34.83 -45.43
N GLU A 423 16.76 34.56 -46.66
CA GLU A 423 17.97 35.14 -47.25
C GLU A 423 18.00 36.64 -46.98
N HIS A 424 18.97 37.11 -46.21
CA HIS A 424 19.47 38.47 -46.34
C HIS A 424 20.96 38.36 -46.64
N GLY A 425 21.28 38.57 -47.91
CA GLY A 425 22.64 38.82 -48.33
C GLY A 425 23.11 40.17 -47.82
N GLU A 426 24.39 40.26 -47.48
CA GLU A 426 25.13 41.50 -47.60
C GLU A 426 26.52 41.20 -48.16
N LYS A 427 26.71 41.69 -49.39
CA LYS A 427 28.00 41.95 -50.01
C LYS A 427 28.68 43.07 -49.22
N MET A 428 29.97 42.94 -48.89
CA MET A 428 31.00 43.96 -49.18
C MET A 428 32.36 43.64 -48.55
N TRP A 429 33.38 43.66 -49.41
CA TRP A 429 34.85 43.64 -49.23
C TRP A 429 35.53 42.31 -48.94
#